data_AF-A0A0P0YWA5-F1
#
_entry.id   AF-A0A0P0YWA5-F1
#
_cell.length_a   1.000
_cell.length_b   1.000
_cell.length_c   1.000
_cell.angle_alpha   90.00
_cell.angle_beta   90.00
_cell.angle_gamma   90.00
#
_symmetry.space_group_name_H-M   'P 1'
#
loop_
_entity.id
_entity.type
_entity.pdbx_description
1 polymer ?
#
loop_
_entity_poly.entity_id
_entity_poly.type
_entity_poly.pdbx_seq_one_letter_code
_entity_poly.pdbx_strand_id
1 'polypeptide(L)'
;MIELRNLTKRYGDVAVVDDVSFTMQPRSVTAIVGTSGSGKTTLMRMINRMTEPTDGAVLIDGENNRSLPPHELRRRIGYVIQNHGLFPHRTVGENIATVPNLIGWDKERIAARVSELLELFQLDPSDFAGRYPHELSGGQQQRVGVARALAAEPNILLMDEPFGALDPIIRTKAQADLLAIQKRFGTTIVFVTHDMEEAIHLGDRIAVMDGGKVVQYASPKEILSRPANMFVDRLIGTGDRPFRYLSLSGVGDLVEQGEASGAPIARDASRRDALAELLWSGRDVAPVADSAGATLGIIRRARLIAEAARPA
;
A
#
# COMPACT_ATOMS: atom_id res chain seq x y z
N MET A 1 -11.68 10.64 3.00
CA MET A 1 -12.63 9.67 2.39
C MET A 1 -12.68 9.95 0.90
N ILE A 2 -12.67 8.92 0.05
CA ILE A 2 -12.81 9.06 -1.41
C ILE A 2 -13.99 8.21 -1.86
N GLU A 3 -14.96 8.80 -2.52
CA GLU A 3 -16.15 8.13 -3.03
C GLU A 3 -16.22 8.23 -4.54
N LEU A 4 -16.39 7.09 -5.21
CA LEU A 4 -16.59 7.00 -6.64
C LEU A 4 -18.05 6.66 -6.90
N ARG A 5 -18.74 7.49 -7.70
CA ARG A 5 -20.16 7.31 -8.05
C ARG A 5 -20.32 7.15 -9.54
N ASN A 6 -20.71 5.94 -9.98
CA ASN A 6 -20.98 5.57 -11.37
C ASN A 6 -19.89 6.04 -12.34
N LEU A 7 -18.64 5.96 -11.90
CA LEU A 7 -17.54 6.61 -12.56
C LEU A 7 -17.22 5.89 -13.86
N THR A 8 -17.31 6.62 -14.98
CA THR A 8 -17.13 6.05 -16.32
C THR A 8 -16.15 6.90 -17.10
N LYS A 9 -15.22 6.24 -17.81
CA LYS A 9 -14.34 6.88 -18.78
C LYS A 9 -14.41 6.17 -20.13
N ARG A 10 -14.84 6.93 -21.15
CA ARG A 10 -14.91 6.49 -22.54
C ARG A 10 -13.89 7.20 -23.42
N TYR A 11 -13.32 6.46 -24.37
CA TYR A 11 -12.54 6.96 -25.50
C TYR A 11 -13.18 6.46 -26.78
N GLY A 12 -13.94 7.32 -27.46
CA GLY A 12 -14.89 6.88 -28.49
C GLY A 12 -15.92 5.93 -27.88
N ASP A 13 -16.14 4.78 -28.51
CA ASP A 13 -17.11 3.78 -28.05
C ASP A 13 -16.57 2.86 -26.93
N VAL A 14 -15.26 2.90 -26.66
CA VAL A 14 -14.62 2.01 -25.69
C VAL A 14 -14.65 2.63 -24.29
N ALA A 15 -15.32 1.96 -23.36
CA ALA A 15 -15.25 2.28 -21.94
C ALA A 15 -14.02 1.60 -21.31
N VAL A 16 -13.05 2.38 -20.84
CA VAL A 16 -11.85 1.86 -20.14
C VAL A 16 -12.03 1.82 -18.63
N VAL A 17 -13.01 2.56 -18.13
CA VAL A 17 -13.60 2.44 -16.79
C VAL A 17 -15.11 2.51 -17.00
N ASP A 18 -15.85 1.54 -16.50
CA ASP A 18 -17.28 1.36 -16.81
C ASP A 18 -18.08 1.19 -15.52
N ASP A 19 -18.86 2.21 -15.16
CA ASP A 19 -19.77 2.24 -14.01
C ASP A 19 -19.15 1.81 -12.67
N VAL A 20 -17.99 2.39 -12.34
CA VAL A 20 -17.27 2.06 -11.10
C VAL A 20 -17.82 2.85 -9.91
N SER A 21 -18.34 2.14 -8.91
CA SER A 21 -18.88 2.71 -7.68
C SER A 21 -18.37 2.00 -6.42
N PHE A 22 -17.65 2.72 -5.55
CA PHE A 22 -17.27 2.27 -4.21
C PHE A 22 -16.65 3.41 -3.39
N THR A 23 -16.50 3.19 -2.09
CA THR A 23 -15.96 4.18 -1.15
C THR A 23 -14.69 3.68 -0.48
N MET A 24 -13.60 4.45 -0.64
CA MET A 24 -12.34 4.26 0.06
C MET A 24 -12.39 4.99 1.41
N GLN A 25 -12.17 4.22 2.48
CA GLN A 25 -12.27 4.73 3.84
C GLN A 25 -11.09 5.67 4.18
N PRO A 26 -11.33 6.74 4.95
CA PRO A 26 -10.24 7.61 5.40
C PRO A 26 -9.24 6.84 6.27
N ARG A 27 -7.98 7.27 6.26
CA ARG A 27 -6.90 6.68 7.07
C ARG A 27 -6.76 5.16 6.90
N SER A 28 -7.03 4.67 5.69
CA SER A 28 -6.91 3.25 5.32
C SER A 28 -6.09 3.11 4.05
N VAL A 29 -5.62 1.90 3.77
CA VAL A 29 -4.95 1.53 2.53
C VAL A 29 -5.94 0.80 1.63
N THR A 30 -6.22 1.37 0.46
CA THR A 30 -6.95 0.68 -0.61
C THR A 30 -6.00 0.29 -1.73
N ALA A 31 -5.88 -1.01 -2.00
CA ALA A 31 -5.17 -1.55 -3.15
C ALA A 31 -6.13 -1.70 -4.34
N ILE A 32 -5.71 -1.29 -5.54
CA ILE A 32 -6.42 -1.52 -6.79
C ILE A 32 -5.60 -2.50 -7.63
N VAL A 33 -6.15 -3.67 -7.89
CA VAL A 33 -5.46 -4.79 -8.55
C VAL A 33 -6.20 -5.22 -9.80
N GLY A 34 -5.49 -5.78 -10.76
CA GLY A 34 -6.07 -6.29 -11.99
C GLY A 34 -5.02 -6.46 -13.08
N THR A 35 -5.39 -7.09 -14.18
CA THR A 35 -4.51 -7.31 -15.33
C THR A 35 -4.10 -6.00 -16.02
N SER A 36 -3.08 -6.07 -16.87
CA SER A 36 -2.74 -4.93 -17.74
C SER A 36 -3.95 -4.54 -18.59
N GLY A 37 -4.21 -3.24 -18.72
CA GLY A 37 -5.36 -2.72 -19.46
C GLY A 37 -6.70 -2.73 -18.70
N SER A 38 -6.77 -3.19 -17.45
CA SER A 38 -8.05 -3.25 -16.71
C SER A 38 -8.61 -1.90 -16.23
N GLY A 39 -7.93 -0.78 -16.52
CA GLY A 39 -8.40 0.58 -16.21
C GLY A 39 -7.90 1.20 -14.90
N LYS A 40 -7.03 0.51 -14.14
CA LYS A 40 -6.54 0.94 -12.80
C LYS A 40 -5.89 2.32 -12.79
N THR A 41 -4.89 2.53 -13.67
CA THR A 41 -4.20 3.82 -13.79
C THR A 41 -5.17 4.92 -14.24
N THR A 42 -6.11 4.62 -15.14
CA THR A 42 -7.15 5.57 -15.56
C THR A 42 -8.05 5.96 -14.40
N LEU A 43 -8.49 4.98 -13.60
CA LEU A 43 -9.29 5.20 -12.40
C LEU A 43 -8.56 6.14 -11.42
N MET A 44 -7.30 5.85 -11.12
CA MET A 44 -6.50 6.68 -10.23
C MET A 44 -6.24 8.10 -10.79
N ARG A 45 -6.02 8.23 -12.10
CA ARG A 45 -5.90 9.54 -12.79
C ARG A 45 -7.19 10.34 -12.72
N MET A 46 -8.36 9.71 -12.70
CA MET A 46 -9.64 10.39 -12.50
C MET A 46 -9.82 10.91 -11.07
N ILE A 47 -9.35 10.16 -10.07
CA ILE A 47 -9.36 10.62 -8.66
C ILE A 47 -8.57 11.93 -8.55
N ASN A 48 -7.35 11.95 -9.10
CA ASN A 48 -6.48 13.14 -9.09
C ASN A 48 -6.81 14.19 -10.17
N ARG A 49 -7.90 13.99 -10.92
CA ARG A 49 -8.34 14.83 -12.05
C ARG A 49 -7.25 15.15 -13.08
N MET A 50 -6.33 14.21 -13.32
CA MET A 50 -5.45 14.24 -14.51
C MET A 50 -6.19 13.83 -15.77
N THR A 51 -7.29 13.09 -15.61
CA THR A 51 -8.21 12.72 -16.66
C THR A 51 -9.61 12.97 -16.15
N GLU A 52 -10.45 13.66 -16.92
CA GLU A 52 -11.84 13.88 -16.50
C GLU A 52 -12.70 12.64 -16.83
N PRO A 53 -13.58 12.21 -15.91
CA PRO A 53 -14.55 11.17 -16.22
C PRO A 53 -15.54 11.66 -17.28
N THR A 54 -15.99 10.73 -18.13
CA THR A 54 -17.08 10.97 -19.08
C THR A 54 -18.39 11.14 -18.31
N ASP A 55 -18.67 10.21 -17.39
CA ASP A 55 -19.87 10.22 -16.53
C ASP A 55 -19.50 9.90 -15.07
N GLY A 56 -20.43 10.23 -14.16
CA GLY A 56 -20.26 10.00 -12.74
C GLY A 56 -19.46 11.10 -12.04
N ALA A 57 -19.09 10.84 -10.78
CA ALA A 57 -18.41 11.80 -9.93
C ALA A 57 -17.37 11.15 -9.01
N VAL A 58 -16.33 11.91 -8.70
CA VAL A 58 -15.40 11.61 -7.61
C VAL A 58 -15.63 12.63 -6.51
N LEU A 59 -15.92 12.16 -5.30
CA LEU A 59 -16.03 13.00 -4.12
C LEU A 59 -14.83 12.73 -3.20
N ILE A 60 -14.21 13.79 -2.71
CA ILE A 60 -13.12 13.77 -1.74
C ILE A 60 -13.62 14.52 -0.51
N ASP A 61 -13.69 13.81 0.62
CA ASP A 61 -14.21 14.35 1.88
C ASP A 61 -15.62 14.98 1.75
N GLY A 62 -16.45 14.40 0.87
CA GLY A 62 -17.81 14.86 0.61
C GLY A 62 -17.93 15.93 -0.48
N GLU A 63 -16.81 16.49 -0.96
CA GLU A 63 -16.80 17.51 -2.00
C GLU A 63 -16.46 16.90 -3.37
N ASN A 64 -17.22 17.27 -4.41
CA ASN A 64 -16.90 16.83 -5.77
C ASN A 64 -15.55 17.42 -6.22
N ASN A 65 -14.63 16.60 -6.72
CA ASN A 65 -13.29 17.05 -7.12
C ASN A 65 -13.28 18.07 -8.28
N ARG A 66 -14.42 18.27 -8.96
CA ARG A 66 -14.65 19.33 -9.96
C ARG A 66 -14.88 20.71 -9.34
N SER A 67 -15.15 20.81 -8.03
CA SER A 67 -15.37 22.08 -7.34
C SER A 67 -14.10 22.95 -7.26
N LEU A 68 -12.92 22.33 -7.37
CA LEU A 68 -11.62 23.00 -7.31
C LEU A 68 -10.92 22.98 -8.67
N PRO A 69 -10.10 24.00 -8.99
CA PRO A 69 -9.18 23.94 -10.12
C PRO A 69 -8.27 22.69 -10.03
N PRO A 70 -7.99 21.98 -11.16
CA PRO A 70 -7.22 20.74 -11.13
C PRO A 70 -5.82 20.86 -10.50
N HIS A 71 -5.20 22.04 -10.57
CA HIS A 71 -3.86 22.25 -9.99
C HIS A 71 -3.92 22.44 -8.47
N GLU A 72 -4.99 23.03 -7.93
CA GLU A 72 -5.18 23.16 -6.48
C GLU A 72 -5.50 21.80 -5.85
N LEU A 73 -6.38 21.02 -6.49
CA LEU A 73 -6.66 19.65 -6.09
C LEU A 73 -5.37 18.82 -5.96
N ARG A 74 -4.52 18.86 -7.00
CA ARG A 74 -3.25 18.12 -7.05
C ARG A 74 -2.23 18.56 -6.01
N ARG A 75 -2.33 19.78 -5.46
CA ARG A 75 -1.46 20.23 -4.35
C ARG A 75 -1.90 19.64 -3.01
N ARG A 76 -3.17 19.23 -2.87
CA ARG A 76 -3.73 18.60 -1.65
C ARG A 76 -3.55 17.07 -1.63
N ILE A 77 -3.20 16.48 -2.76
CA ILE A 77 -3.05 15.03 -2.93
C ILE A 77 -1.58 14.71 -3.21
N GLY A 78 -0.97 13.87 -2.38
CA GLY A 78 0.33 13.28 -2.68
C GLY A 78 0.19 12.31 -3.85
N TYR A 79 1.03 12.43 -4.87
CA TYR A 79 0.97 11.58 -6.06
C TYR A 79 2.36 10.99 -6.37
N VAL A 80 2.52 9.69 -6.18
CA VAL A 80 3.72 8.93 -6.56
C VAL A 80 3.47 8.34 -7.94
N ILE A 81 4.20 8.84 -8.93
CA ILE A 81 4.08 8.38 -10.31
C ILE A 81 5.02 7.20 -10.58
N GLN A 82 4.68 6.40 -11.59
CA GLN A 82 5.59 5.41 -12.15
C GLN A 82 6.94 6.07 -12.50
N ASN A 83 8.05 5.39 -12.18
CA ASN A 83 9.43 5.86 -12.40
C ASN A 83 9.85 7.09 -11.57
N HIS A 84 9.42 7.20 -10.31
CA HIS A 84 9.82 8.21 -9.30
C HIS A 84 9.37 9.65 -9.58
N GLY A 85 9.35 10.07 -10.85
CA GLY A 85 8.90 11.37 -11.32
C GLY A 85 9.73 12.55 -10.84
N LEU A 86 10.97 12.36 -10.43
CA LEU A 86 11.86 13.41 -9.93
C LEU A 86 12.23 14.39 -11.06
N PHE A 87 12.37 15.67 -10.72
CA PHE A 87 12.89 16.67 -11.63
C PHE A 87 14.42 16.51 -11.71
N PRO A 88 14.99 16.14 -12.87
CA PRO A 88 16.40 15.77 -12.98
C PRO A 88 17.35 16.95 -12.81
N HIS A 89 16.85 18.17 -13.04
CA HIS A 89 17.59 19.42 -12.93
C HIS A 89 17.47 20.09 -11.55
N ARG A 90 16.87 19.39 -10.57
CA ARG A 90 16.72 19.87 -9.19
C ARG A 90 17.37 18.89 -8.24
N THR A 91 17.90 19.39 -7.14
CA THR A 91 18.43 18.54 -6.07
C THR A 91 17.32 17.74 -5.39
N VAL A 92 17.69 16.77 -4.57
CA VAL A 92 16.77 15.98 -3.74
C VAL A 92 15.95 16.90 -2.83
N GLY A 93 16.61 17.84 -2.13
CA GLY A 93 15.92 18.79 -1.26
C GLY A 93 14.92 19.65 -2.01
N GLU A 94 15.30 20.15 -3.19
CA GLU A 94 14.41 20.95 -4.06
C GLU A 94 13.24 20.14 -4.63
N ASN A 95 13.48 18.86 -4.94
CA ASN A 95 12.41 17.93 -5.33
C ASN A 95 11.39 17.81 -4.21
N ILE A 96 11.81 17.49 -2.99
CA ILE A 96 10.93 17.34 -1.82
C ILE A 96 10.21 18.65 -1.51
N ALA A 97 10.91 19.79 -1.56
CA ALA A 97 10.37 21.11 -1.29
C ALA A 97 9.39 21.64 -2.35
N THR A 98 9.17 20.93 -3.47
CA THR A 98 8.42 21.48 -4.61
C THR A 98 7.00 21.89 -4.25
N VAL A 99 6.20 21.02 -3.62
CA VAL A 99 4.81 21.35 -3.26
C VAL A 99 4.73 22.37 -2.13
N PRO A 100 5.49 22.23 -1.01
CA PRO A 100 5.57 23.27 0.02
C PRO A 100 5.85 24.68 -0.51
N ASN A 101 6.77 24.82 -1.48
CA ASN A 101 7.02 26.10 -2.15
C ASN A 101 5.79 26.61 -2.92
N LEU A 102 5.09 25.74 -3.64
CA LEU A 102 3.91 26.10 -4.45
C LEU A 102 2.70 26.53 -3.61
N ILE A 103 2.62 26.09 -2.36
CA ILE A 103 1.57 26.49 -1.41
C ILE A 103 2.02 27.59 -0.44
N GLY A 104 3.24 28.13 -0.62
CA GLY A 104 3.72 29.31 0.07
C GLY A 104 4.16 29.10 1.52
N TRP A 105 4.69 27.92 1.87
CA TRP A 105 5.32 27.73 3.18
C TRP A 105 6.58 28.59 3.32
N ASP A 106 6.90 28.99 4.55
CA ASP A 106 8.14 29.69 4.88
C ASP A 106 9.37 28.79 4.71
N LYS A 107 10.53 29.40 4.48
CA LYS A 107 11.76 28.66 4.12
C LYS A 107 12.25 27.77 5.25
N GLU A 108 12.12 28.23 6.48
CA GLU A 108 12.52 27.52 7.70
C GLU A 108 11.68 26.25 7.87
N ARG A 109 10.35 26.35 7.73
CA ARG A 109 9.44 25.20 7.75
C ARG A 109 9.77 24.22 6.63
N ILE A 110 10.04 24.70 5.41
CA ILE A 110 10.40 23.84 4.29
C ILE A 110 11.68 23.07 4.58
N ALA A 111 12.74 23.75 5.04
CA ALA A 111 14.02 23.12 5.35
C ALA A 111 13.86 22.04 6.45
N ALA A 112 13.12 22.36 7.52
CA ALA A 112 12.83 21.41 8.59
C ALA A 112 12.05 20.18 8.07
N ARG A 113 11.03 20.40 7.24
CA ARG A 113 10.23 19.31 6.65
C ARG A 113 11.04 18.43 5.71
N VAL A 114 11.93 19.02 4.91
CA VAL A 114 12.83 18.26 4.02
C VAL A 114 13.76 17.38 4.85
N SER A 115 14.37 17.90 5.93
CA SER A 115 15.22 17.13 6.84
C SER A 115 14.45 15.97 7.48
N GLU A 116 13.27 16.25 8.03
CA GLU A 116 12.42 15.24 8.67
C GLU A 116 12.10 14.08 7.71
N LEU A 117 11.75 14.40 6.46
CA LEU A 117 11.40 13.38 5.47
C LEU A 117 12.62 12.57 5.04
N LEU A 118 13.76 13.22 4.83
CA LEU A 118 15.01 12.51 4.50
C LEU A 118 15.39 11.52 5.61
N GLU A 119 15.35 11.95 6.88
CA GLU A 119 15.60 11.08 8.03
C GLU A 119 14.59 9.93 8.11
N LEU A 120 13.30 10.22 7.92
CA LEU A 120 12.25 9.20 7.92
C LEU A 120 12.51 8.10 6.87
N PHE A 121 13.04 8.47 5.71
CA PHE A 121 13.38 7.54 4.64
C PHE A 121 14.80 6.97 4.73
N GLN A 122 15.49 7.20 5.85
CA GLN A 122 16.85 6.75 6.11
C GLN A 122 17.85 7.27 5.08
N LEU A 123 17.68 8.54 4.68
CA LEU A 123 18.58 9.28 3.83
C LEU A 123 19.14 10.42 4.68
N ASP A 124 20.44 10.42 4.98
CA ASP A 124 21.02 11.49 5.80
C ASP A 124 20.84 12.85 5.10
N PRO A 125 20.17 13.84 5.73
CA PRO A 125 19.93 15.14 5.10
C PRO A 125 21.21 15.84 4.64
N SER A 126 22.30 15.72 5.39
CA SER A 126 23.58 16.36 5.08
C SER A 126 24.23 15.78 3.82
N ASP A 127 24.06 14.48 3.60
CA ASP A 127 24.63 13.78 2.45
C ASP A 127 23.73 13.82 1.21
N PHE A 128 22.41 13.79 1.40
CA PHE A 128 21.47 13.56 0.31
C PHE A 128 20.78 14.82 -0.20
N ALA A 129 20.53 15.84 0.63
CA ALA A 129 19.72 16.99 0.23
C ALA A 129 20.30 17.75 -0.98
N GLY A 130 21.63 17.82 -1.08
CA GLY A 130 22.35 18.47 -2.18
C GLY A 130 22.56 17.62 -3.44
N ARG A 131 22.28 16.31 -3.39
CA ARG A 131 22.45 15.42 -4.54
C ARG A 131 21.37 15.63 -5.58
N TYR A 132 21.67 15.24 -6.81
CA TYR A 132 20.74 15.17 -7.93
C TYR A 132 20.21 13.74 -8.12
N PRO A 133 19.03 13.55 -8.74
CA PRO A 133 18.42 12.24 -8.93
C PRO A 133 19.33 11.19 -9.61
N HIS A 134 20.20 11.61 -10.53
CA HIS A 134 21.10 10.70 -11.25
C HIS A 134 22.25 10.16 -10.37
N GLU A 135 22.49 10.75 -9.20
CA GLU A 135 23.49 10.32 -8.22
C GLU A 135 22.91 9.30 -7.21
N LEU A 136 21.64 8.90 -7.39
CA LEU A 136 20.92 8.02 -6.49
C LEU A 136 20.64 6.66 -7.14
N SER A 137 20.64 5.59 -6.34
CA SER A 137 20.10 4.29 -6.75
C SER A 137 18.59 4.36 -7.01
N GLY A 138 18.03 3.40 -7.76
CA GLY A 138 16.59 3.36 -8.04
C GLY A 138 15.73 3.35 -6.77
N GLY A 139 16.10 2.56 -5.76
CA GLY A 139 15.42 2.53 -4.47
C GLY A 139 15.48 3.87 -3.72
N GLN A 140 16.60 4.59 -3.80
CA GLN A 140 16.73 5.93 -3.22
C GLN A 140 15.85 6.96 -3.97
N GLN A 141 15.81 6.90 -5.30
CA GLN A 141 14.93 7.75 -6.10
C GLN A 141 13.45 7.53 -5.76
N GLN A 142 13.03 6.28 -5.54
CA GLN A 142 11.68 5.95 -5.09
C GLN A 142 11.36 6.58 -3.74
N ARG A 143 12.25 6.44 -2.76
CA ARG A 143 12.05 7.06 -1.44
C ARG A 143 11.93 8.58 -1.53
N VAL A 144 12.77 9.24 -2.34
CA VAL A 144 12.67 10.69 -2.58
C VAL A 144 11.33 11.04 -3.28
N GLY A 145 10.86 10.21 -4.20
CA GLY A 145 9.57 10.38 -4.87
C GLY A 145 8.39 10.33 -3.88
N VAL A 146 8.41 9.37 -2.95
CA VAL A 146 7.41 9.27 -1.87
C VAL A 146 7.56 10.43 -0.89
N ALA A 147 8.78 10.80 -0.48
CA ALA A 147 9.04 11.95 0.39
C ALA A 147 8.45 13.24 -0.18
N ARG A 148 8.68 13.51 -1.48
CA ARG A 148 8.09 14.65 -2.17
C ARG A 148 6.56 14.60 -2.16
N ALA A 149 5.97 13.43 -2.38
CA ALA A 149 4.51 13.29 -2.36
C ALA A 149 3.94 13.59 -0.95
N LEU A 150 4.68 13.30 0.12
CA LEU A 150 4.29 13.55 1.51
C LEU A 150 4.68 14.94 2.05
N ALA A 151 5.42 15.72 1.25
CA ALA A 151 6.05 16.95 1.71
C ALA A 151 5.05 17.98 2.23
N ALA A 152 3.93 18.14 1.53
CA ALA A 152 2.86 19.07 1.87
C ALA A 152 1.80 18.47 2.81
N GLU A 153 2.14 17.42 3.56
CA GLU A 153 1.26 16.78 4.56
C GLU A 153 -0.13 16.41 3.99
N PRO A 154 -0.20 15.69 2.85
CA PRO A 154 -1.49 15.41 2.24
C PRO A 154 -2.29 14.39 3.04
N ASN A 155 -3.61 14.59 3.08
CA ASN A 155 -4.55 13.62 3.67
C ASN A 155 -4.72 12.36 2.81
N ILE A 156 -4.35 12.45 1.52
CA ILE A 156 -4.47 11.38 0.53
C ILE A 156 -3.13 11.21 -0.19
N LEU A 157 -2.67 9.96 -0.28
CA LEU A 157 -1.52 9.54 -1.08
C LEU A 157 -1.98 8.54 -2.13
N LEU A 158 -1.79 8.89 -3.40
CA LEU A 158 -2.06 8.03 -4.54
C LEU A 158 -0.74 7.52 -5.13
N MET A 159 -0.65 6.24 -5.47
CA MET A 159 0.58 5.63 -5.96
C MET A 159 0.34 4.68 -7.14
N ASP A 160 1.00 4.94 -8.26
CA ASP A 160 0.89 4.11 -9.48
C ASP A 160 2.06 3.12 -9.55
N GLU A 161 1.80 1.83 -9.32
CA GLU A 161 2.80 0.75 -9.31
C GLU A 161 4.08 1.12 -8.54
N PRO A 162 3.99 1.54 -7.26
CA PRO A 162 5.12 2.11 -6.52
C PRO A 162 6.28 1.13 -6.27
N PHE A 163 6.08 -0.16 -6.50
CA PHE A 163 7.03 -1.21 -6.14
C PHE A 163 7.49 -2.07 -7.33
N GLY A 164 6.87 -1.92 -8.51
CA GLY A 164 7.04 -2.85 -9.63
C GLY A 164 8.47 -2.92 -10.18
N ALA A 165 9.22 -1.83 -10.09
CA ALA A 165 10.60 -1.73 -10.59
C ALA A 165 11.69 -2.09 -9.56
N LEU A 166 11.30 -2.48 -8.33
CA LEU A 166 12.24 -2.77 -7.24
C LEU A 166 12.58 -4.26 -7.16
N ASP A 167 13.83 -4.56 -6.83
CA ASP A 167 14.24 -5.92 -6.46
C ASP A 167 13.54 -6.38 -5.17
N PRO A 168 13.45 -7.71 -4.91
CA PRO A 168 12.66 -8.23 -3.79
C PRO A 168 13.04 -7.71 -2.39
N ILE A 169 14.32 -7.43 -2.15
CA ILE A 169 14.80 -6.98 -0.83
C ILE A 169 14.39 -5.51 -0.63
N ILE A 170 14.66 -4.66 -1.63
CA ILE A 170 14.28 -3.25 -1.56
C ILE A 170 12.76 -3.09 -1.54
N ARG A 171 12.04 -3.93 -2.30
CA ARG A 171 10.57 -3.97 -2.33
C ARG A 171 9.98 -4.19 -0.95
N THR A 172 10.36 -5.27 -0.27
CA THR A 172 9.86 -5.61 1.07
C THR A 172 10.08 -4.46 2.06
N LYS A 173 11.25 -3.82 2.01
CA LYS A 173 11.54 -2.65 2.85
C LYS A 173 10.64 -1.45 2.51
N ALA A 174 10.47 -1.14 1.22
CA ALA A 174 9.61 -0.03 0.79
C ALA A 174 8.13 -0.23 1.18
N GLN A 175 7.66 -1.48 1.16
CA GLN A 175 6.33 -1.87 1.63
C GLN A 175 6.17 -1.66 3.15
N ALA A 176 7.15 -2.07 3.95
CA ALA A 176 7.16 -1.82 5.38
C ALA A 176 7.20 -0.32 5.71
N ASP A 177 8.02 0.44 4.99
CA ASP A 177 8.09 1.90 5.12
C ASP A 177 6.72 2.55 4.83
N LEU A 178 6.00 2.08 3.80
CA LEU A 178 4.66 2.57 3.48
C LEU A 178 3.66 2.37 4.63
N LEU A 179 3.65 1.18 5.24
CA LEU A 179 2.78 0.90 6.40
C LEU A 179 3.16 1.75 7.61
N ALA A 180 4.45 1.96 7.85
CA ALA A 180 4.93 2.83 8.92
C ALA A 180 4.49 4.28 8.71
N ILE A 181 4.57 4.79 7.48
CA ILE A 181 4.09 6.12 7.08
C ILE A 181 2.58 6.23 7.31
N GLN A 182 1.81 5.25 6.83
CA GLN A 182 0.37 5.22 7.01
C GLN A 182 -0.01 5.31 8.48
N LYS A 183 0.65 4.51 9.34
CA LYS A 183 0.41 4.48 10.78
C LYS A 183 0.83 5.77 11.47
N ARG A 184 1.94 6.40 11.04
CA ARG A 184 2.45 7.65 11.63
C ARG A 184 1.59 8.87 11.29
N PHE A 185 1.15 8.99 10.04
CA PHE A 185 0.46 10.21 9.56
C PHE A 185 -1.05 10.04 9.43
N GLY A 186 -1.58 8.81 9.49
CA GLY A 186 -2.99 8.54 9.26
C GLY A 186 -3.43 8.91 7.84
N THR A 187 -2.51 8.96 6.87
CA THR A 187 -2.81 9.29 5.48
C THR A 187 -3.69 8.22 4.85
N THR A 188 -4.66 8.62 4.05
CA THR A 188 -5.45 7.70 3.23
C THR A 188 -4.61 7.30 2.02
N ILE A 189 -4.33 6.01 1.84
CA ILE A 189 -3.44 5.54 0.77
C ILE A 189 -4.27 4.78 -0.26
N VAL A 190 -4.09 5.12 -1.53
CA VAL A 190 -4.62 4.36 -2.65
C VAL A 190 -3.46 4.00 -3.55
N PHE A 191 -3.25 2.71 -3.80
CA PHE A 191 -2.19 2.29 -4.70
C PHE A 191 -2.69 1.30 -5.74
N VAL A 192 -2.12 1.41 -6.93
CA VAL A 192 -2.34 0.50 -8.04
C VAL A 192 -1.19 -0.49 -8.08
N THR A 193 -1.51 -1.77 -8.22
CA THR A 193 -0.51 -2.82 -8.45
C THR A 193 -1.08 -3.88 -9.40
N HIS A 194 -0.19 -4.63 -10.05
CA HIS A 194 -0.53 -5.85 -10.77
C HIS A 194 -0.31 -7.11 -9.91
N ASP A 195 0.31 -6.95 -8.73
CA ASP A 195 0.66 -8.04 -7.83
C ASP A 195 -0.38 -8.17 -6.71
N MET A 196 -1.06 -9.32 -6.69
CA MET A 196 -2.07 -9.63 -5.67
C MET A 196 -1.45 -9.82 -4.28
N GLU A 197 -0.20 -10.27 -4.19
CA GLU A 197 0.47 -10.44 -2.91
C GLU A 197 0.71 -9.10 -2.21
N GLU A 198 1.12 -8.07 -2.97
CA GLU A 198 1.24 -6.71 -2.45
C GLU A 198 -0.08 -6.17 -1.91
N ALA A 199 -1.18 -6.42 -2.64
CA ALA A 199 -2.50 -5.97 -2.24
C ALA A 199 -3.02 -6.67 -0.98
N ILE A 200 -2.75 -7.97 -0.84
CA ILE A 200 -3.10 -8.74 0.36
C ILE A 200 -2.26 -8.28 1.56
N HIS A 201 -0.98 -8.02 1.35
CA HIS A 201 -0.06 -7.65 2.42
C HIS A 201 -0.30 -6.22 2.93
N LEU A 202 -0.59 -5.28 2.03
CA LEU A 202 -0.65 -3.85 2.36
C LEU A 202 -2.06 -3.30 2.50
N GLY A 203 -3.04 -3.87 1.80
CA GLY A 203 -4.37 -3.29 1.67
C GLY A 203 -5.28 -3.64 2.85
N ASP A 204 -5.94 -2.64 3.43
CA ASP A 204 -7.11 -2.86 4.28
C ASP A 204 -8.32 -3.31 3.44
N ARG A 205 -8.42 -2.78 2.21
CA ARG A 205 -9.38 -3.20 1.19
C ARG A 205 -8.74 -3.32 -0.17
N ILE A 206 -9.24 -4.25 -0.97
CA ILE A 206 -8.76 -4.55 -2.32
C ILE A 206 -9.92 -4.35 -3.29
N ALA A 207 -9.73 -3.49 -4.28
CA ALA A 207 -10.59 -3.37 -5.45
C ALA A 207 -9.97 -4.17 -6.61
N VAL A 208 -10.59 -5.27 -6.98
CA VAL A 208 -10.18 -6.08 -8.13
C VAL A 208 -10.88 -5.55 -9.38
N MET A 209 -10.10 -5.15 -10.38
CA MET A 209 -10.57 -4.62 -11.65
C MET A 209 -10.33 -5.60 -12.81
N ASP A 210 -11.35 -5.77 -13.64
CA ASP A 210 -11.29 -6.52 -14.89
C ASP A 210 -12.13 -5.82 -15.96
N GLY A 211 -11.59 -5.69 -17.18
CA GLY A 211 -12.30 -5.06 -18.30
C GLY A 211 -12.90 -3.67 -18.01
N GLY A 212 -12.25 -2.85 -17.19
CA GLY A 212 -12.74 -1.51 -16.80
C GLY A 212 -13.76 -1.50 -15.65
N LYS A 213 -14.15 -2.66 -15.12
CA LYS A 213 -15.12 -2.79 -14.02
C LYS A 213 -14.43 -3.20 -12.73
N VAL A 214 -14.98 -2.77 -11.59
CA VAL A 214 -14.63 -3.36 -10.29
C VAL A 214 -15.47 -4.62 -10.10
N VAL A 215 -14.83 -5.78 -10.13
CA VAL A 215 -15.50 -7.08 -9.99
C VAL A 215 -15.64 -7.53 -8.54
N GLN A 216 -14.81 -7.00 -7.64
CA GLN A 216 -14.92 -7.21 -6.20
C GLN A 216 -14.24 -6.08 -5.42
N TYR A 217 -14.87 -5.59 -4.36
CA TYR A 217 -14.26 -4.63 -3.42
C TYR A 217 -14.43 -5.09 -1.97
N ALA A 218 -13.41 -5.73 -1.42
CA ALA A 218 -13.53 -6.41 -0.13
C ALA A 218 -12.22 -6.38 0.68
N SER A 219 -12.27 -6.85 1.93
CA SER A 219 -11.06 -7.04 2.73
C SER A 219 -10.18 -8.16 2.14
N PRO A 220 -8.86 -8.18 2.38
CA PRO A 220 -8.00 -9.30 1.94
C PRO A 220 -8.52 -10.68 2.37
N LYS A 221 -9.05 -10.77 3.60
CA LYS A 221 -9.63 -11.99 4.16
C LYS A 221 -10.82 -12.49 3.33
N GLU A 222 -11.68 -11.59 2.90
CA GLU A 222 -12.86 -11.89 2.10
C GLU A 222 -12.50 -12.20 0.64
N ILE A 223 -11.55 -11.48 0.05
CA ILE A 223 -10.99 -11.79 -1.28
C ILE A 223 -10.46 -13.23 -1.31
N LEU A 224 -9.68 -13.62 -0.28
CA LEU A 224 -9.10 -14.95 -0.18
C LEU A 224 -10.15 -16.04 0.08
N SER A 225 -11.13 -15.81 0.96
CA SER A 225 -12.08 -16.85 1.36
C SER A 225 -13.30 -16.96 0.44
N ARG A 226 -13.72 -15.85 -0.18
CA ARG A 226 -14.95 -15.71 -0.97
C ARG A 226 -14.68 -14.85 -2.22
N PRO A 227 -13.90 -15.36 -3.19
CA PRO A 227 -13.71 -14.68 -4.46
C PRO A 227 -15.06 -14.56 -5.20
N ALA A 228 -15.35 -13.39 -5.76
CA ALA A 228 -16.64 -13.10 -6.37
C ALA A 228 -16.88 -13.89 -7.67
N ASN A 229 -15.81 -14.25 -8.40
CA ASN A 229 -15.88 -15.01 -9.63
C ASN A 229 -14.56 -15.76 -9.92
N MET A 230 -14.56 -16.55 -10.99
CA MET A 230 -13.38 -17.31 -11.43
C MET A 230 -12.17 -16.44 -11.80
N PHE A 231 -12.38 -15.21 -12.27
CA PHE A 231 -11.27 -14.30 -12.57
C PHE A 231 -10.54 -13.91 -11.29
N VAL A 232 -11.28 -13.48 -10.26
CA VAL A 232 -10.68 -13.15 -8.95
C VAL A 232 -9.97 -14.37 -8.36
N ASP A 233 -10.59 -15.55 -8.46
CA ASP A 233 -10.00 -16.79 -7.96
C ASP A 233 -8.66 -17.12 -8.64
N ARG A 234 -8.58 -16.99 -9.98
CA ARG A 234 -7.34 -17.18 -10.74
C ARG A 234 -6.27 -16.13 -10.42
N LEU A 235 -6.68 -14.88 -10.20
CA LEU A 235 -5.76 -13.79 -9.89
C LEU A 235 -5.11 -13.97 -8.51
N ILE A 236 -5.85 -14.55 -7.55
CA ILE A 236 -5.29 -14.96 -6.26
C ILE A 236 -4.29 -16.11 -6.46
N GLY A 237 -4.62 -17.09 -7.30
CA GLY A 237 -3.83 -18.31 -7.43
C GLY A 237 -4.10 -19.29 -6.28
N THR A 238 -4.02 -20.58 -6.57
CA THR A 238 -4.52 -21.63 -5.66
C THR A 238 -3.47 -22.20 -4.72
N GLY A 239 -2.19 -22.22 -5.12
CA GLY A 239 -1.12 -22.89 -4.37
C GLY A 239 -0.82 -22.25 -3.01
N ASP A 240 -0.67 -20.92 -2.97
CA ASP A 240 -0.22 -20.21 -1.76
C ASP A 240 -1.36 -19.63 -0.92
N ARG A 241 -2.62 -19.85 -1.32
CA ARG A 241 -3.80 -19.26 -0.68
C ARG A 241 -3.86 -19.52 0.83
N PRO A 242 -3.61 -20.74 1.35
CA PRO A 242 -3.62 -20.97 2.80
C PRO A 242 -2.54 -20.16 3.52
N PHE A 243 -1.35 -20.06 2.94
CA PHE A 243 -0.24 -19.30 3.52
C PHE A 243 -0.51 -17.78 3.52
N ARG A 244 -1.12 -17.26 2.45
CA ARG A 244 -1.56 -15.85 2.39
C ARG A 244 -2.67 -15.55 3.38
N TYR A 245 -3.57 -16.51 3.62
CA TYR A 245 -4.60 -16.35 4.64
C TYR A 245 -4.00 -16.32 6.04
N LEU A 246 -3.04 -17.20 6.33
CA LEU A 246 -2.31 -17.21 7.60
C LEU A 246 -1.47 -15.94 7.82
N SER A 247 -0.95 -15.30 6.77
CA SER A 247 -0.16 -14.07 6.93
C SER A 247 -1.00 -12.86 7.36
N LEU A 248 -2.33 -12.92 7.28
CA LEU A 248 -3.23 -11.82 7.66
C LEU A 248 -3.44 -11.70 9.19
N SER A 249 -2.91 -12.62 9.99
CA SER A 249 -3.13 -12.63 11.43
C SER A 249 -1.88 -13.06 12.18
N GLY A 250 -1.68 -12.50 13.36
CA GLY A 250 -0.58 -12.87 14.25
C GLY A 250 -0.83 -14.18 15.00
N VAL A 251 0.24 -14.74 15.56
CA VAL A 251 0.16 -15.92 16.44
C VAL A 251 -0.42 -15.61 17.83
N GLY A 252 -0.40 -14.34 18.25
CA GLY A 252 -0.81 -13.91 19.60
C GLY A 252 -2.19 -14.43 20.05
N ASP A 253 -3.15 -14.55 19.14
CA ASP A 253 -4.52 -15.01 19.44
C ASP A 253 -4.65 -16.54 19.55
N LEU A 254 -3.59 -17.28 19.20
CA LEU A 254 -3.54 -18.74 19.20
C LEU A 254 -2.57 -19.28 20.25
N VAL A 255 -2.05 -18.41 21.13
CA VAL A 255 -1.14 -18.84 22.20
C VAL A 255 -1.90 -19.69 23.21
N GLU A 256 -1.40 -20.89 23.44
CA GLU A 256 -1.95 -21.86 24.39
C GLU A 256 -1.04 -21.92 25.63
N GLN A 257 -1.60 -22.22 26.80
CA GLN A 257 -0.78 -22.49 27.98
C GLN A 257 0.03 -23.78 27.80
N GLY A 258 1.30 -23.73 28.19
CA GLY A 258 2.20 -24.87 28.15
C GLY A 258 3.66 -24.44 28.10
N GLU A 259 4.54 -25.44 28.10
CA GLU A 259 5.99 -25.27 27.99
C GLU A 259 6.51 -26.06 26.79
N ALA A 260 7.47 -25.48 26.07
CA ALA A 260 8.16 -26.13 24.96
C ALA A 260 9.62 -25.67 24.94
N SER A 261 10.50 -26.53 24.46
CA SER A 261 11.92 -26.24 24.31
C SER A 261 12.24 -25.64 22.93
N GLY A 262 13.40 -24.97 22.83
CA GLY A 262 13.93 -24.40 21.61
C GLY A 262 13.69 -22.89 21.47
N ALA A 263 14.09 -22.35 20.31
CA ALA A 263 13.97 -20.92 20.04
C ALA A 263 12.49 -20.48 20.00
N PRO A 264 12.12 -19.41 20.73
CA PRO A 264 10.76 -18.92 20.75
C PRO A 264 10.37 -18.20 19.46
N ILE A 265 9.08 -18.26 19.14
CA ILE A 265 8.45 -17.49 18.07
C ILE A 265 7.94 -16.19 18.69
N ALA A 266 8.18 -15.05 18.02
CA ALA A 266 7.69 -13.77 18.50
C ALA A 266 6.16 -13.69 18.46
N ARG A 267 5.54 -13.08 19.48
CA ARG A 267 4.08 -12.95 19.60
C ARG A 267 3.43 -12.27 18.38
N ASP A 268 4.12 -11.31 17.79
CA ASP A 268 3.69 -10.52 16.64
C ASP A 268 4.05 -11.17 15.29
N ALA A 269 4.73 -12.32 15.30
CA ALA A 269 4.99 -13.08 14.10
C ALA A 269 3.66 -13.50 13.43
N SER A 270 3.64 -13.50 12.11
CA SER A 270 2.48 -13.98 11.36
C SER A 270 2.30 -15.48 11.56
N ARG A 271 1.06 -15.97 11.48
CA ARG A 271 0.79 -17.42 11.57
C ARG A 271 1.49 -18.19 10.45
N ARG A 272 1.71 -17.56 9.29
CA ARG A 272 2.47 -18.11 8.17
C ARG A 272 3.92 -18.36 8.57
N ASP A 273 4.59 -17.34 9.12
CA ASP A 273 6.02 -17.43 9.45
C ASP A 273 6.24 -18.40 10.61
N ALA A 274 5.32 -18.45 11.57
CA ALA A 274 5.33 -19.44 12.64
C ALA A 274 5.16 -20.88 12.11
N LEU A 275 4.27 -21.09 11.14
CA LEU A 275 4.09 -22.39 10.51
C LEU A 275 5.34 -22.78 9.70
N ALA A 276 5.93 -21.83 8.96
CA ALA A 276 7.15 -22.05 8.20
C ALA A 276 8.32 -22.45 9.13
N GLU A 277 8.48 -21.76 10.26
CA GLU A 277 9.51 -22.08 11.26
C GLU A 277 9.31 -23.47 11.86
N LEU A 278 8.08 -23.84 12.23
CA LEU A 278 7.78 -25.18 12.77
C LEU A 278 8.02 -26.29 11.73
N LEU A 279 7.68 -26.05 10.46
CA LEU A 279 7.96 -26.98 9.37
C LEU A 279 9.48 -27.12 9.13
N TRP A 280 10.20 -26.00 9.05
CA TRP A 280 11.63 -25.98 8.76
C TRP A 280 12.47 -26.62 9.87
N SER A 281 12.13 -26.31 11.12
CA SER A 281 12.79 -26.88 12.31
C SER A 281 12.35 -28.31 12.64
N GLY A 282 11.33 -28.84 11.95
CA GLY A 282 10.75 -30.15 12.23
C GLY A 282 10.00 -30.24 13.57
N ARG A 283 9.66 -29.10 14.18
CA ARG A 283 9.00 -29.02 15.49
C ARG A 283 7.48 -29.06 15.35
N ASP A 284 6.81 -29.75 16.28
CA ASP A 284 5.36 -29.72 16.41
C ASP A 284 4.85 -28.58 17.30
N VAL A 285 5.71 -28.08 18.18
CA VAL A 285 5.41 -27.04 19.16
C VAL A 285 6.62 -26.13 19.35
N ALA A 286 6.39 -24.84 19.56
CA ALA A 286 7.42 -23.89 19.93
C ALA A 286 6.91 -22.94 21.03
N PRO A 287 7.79 -22.44 21.91
CA PRO A 287 7.42 -21.38 22.84
C PRO A 287 7.10 -20.10 22.08
N VAL A 288 6.19 -19.29 22.62
CA VAL A 288 5.88 -17.94 22.12
C VAL A 288 6.36 -16.93 23.14
N ALA A 289 7.11 -15.93 22.70
CA ALA A 289 7.66 -14.89 23.57
C ALA A 289 7.15 -13.49 23.20
N ASP A 290 7.07 -12.61 24.19
CA ASP A 290 6.88 -11.17 23.95
C ASP A 290 8.20 -10.48 23.52
N SER A 291 8.12 -9.17 23.28
CA SER A 291 9.28 -8.35 22.90
C SER A 291 10.36 -8.25 23.97
N ALA A 292 10.04 -8.57 25.23
CA ALA A 292 11.00 -8.61 26.33
C ALA A 292 11.65 -10.00 26.50
N GLY A 293 11.26 -10.98 25.67
CA GLY A 293 11.75 -12.35 25.74
C GLY A 293 11.05 -13.21 26.80
N ALA A 294 9.99 -12.71 27.43
CA ALA A 294 9.21 -13.50 28.38
C ALA A 294 8.31 -14.49 27.63
N THR A 295 8.39 -15.77 27.99
CA THR A 295 7.54 -16.82 27.42
C THR A 295 6.10 -16.62 27.87
N LEU A 296 5.20 -16.48 26.89
CA LEU A 296 3.76 -16.30 27.09
C LEU A 296 2.99 -17.62 27.06
N GLY A 297 3.58 -18.65 26.46
CA GLY A 297 2.96 -19.96 26.25
C GLY A 297 3.57 -20.67 25.05
N ILE A 298 2.76 -21.45 24.34
CA ILE A 298 3.20 -22.24 23.19
C ILE A 298 2.26 -22.07 21.99
N ILE A 299 2.78 -22.37 20.80
CA ILE A 299 1.99 -22.50 19.57
C ILE A 299 2.22 -23.89 18.96
N ARG A 300 1.13 -24.53 18.52
CA ARG A 300 1.16 -25.87 17.93
C ARG A 300 1.00 -25.81 16.41
N ARG A 301 1.80 -26.60 15.69
CA ARG A 301 1.73 -26.75 14.24
C ARG A 301 0.33 -27.15 13.76
N ALA A 302 -0.29 -28.11 14.45
CA ALA A 302 -1.64 -28.58 14.15
C ALA A 302 -2.70 -27.46 14.23
N ARG A 303 -2.56 -26.52 15.18
CA ARG A 303 -3.47 -25.39 15.31
C ARG A 303 -3.33 -24.42 14.13
N LEU A 304 -2.08 -24.12 13.71
CA LEU A 304 -1.83 -23.27 12.55
C LEU A 304 -2.35 -23.90 11.25
N ILE A 305 -2.21 -25.21 11.08
CA ILE A 305 -2.77 -25.93 9.93
C ILE A 305 -4.30 -25.85 9.91
N ALA A 306 -4.96 -26.01 11.06
CA ALA A 306 -6.42 -25.90 11.17
C ALA A 306 -6.91 -24.49 10.78
N GLU A 307 -6.17 -23.44 11.15
CA GLU A 307 -6.47 -22.05 10.79
C GLU A 307 -6.23 -21.71 9.32
N ALA A 308 -5.50 -22.56 8.59
CA ALA A 308 -5.26 -22.42 7.16
C ALA A 308 -6.45 -22.89 6.31
N ALA A 309 -7.39 -23.61 6.91
CA ALA A 309 -8.59 -24.10 6.24
C ALA A 309 -9.45 -22.94 5.74
N ARG A 310 -10.12 -23.14 4.59
CA ARG A 310 -11.04 -22.14 4.05
C ARG A 310 -12.14 -21.86 5.09
N PRO A 311 -12.35 -20.60 5.49
CA PRO A 311 -13.45 -20.24 6.38
C PRO A 311 -14.79 -20.57 5.74
N ALA A 312 -15.74 -21.03 6.56
CA ALA A 312 -17.14 -21.18 6.16
C ALA A 312 -17.76 -19.82 5.79
#